data_AF-A0A1H9TLP8-F1
#
_entry.id   AF-A0A1H9TLP8-F1
#
_cell.length_a   1.000
_cell.length_b   1.000
_cell.length_c   1.000
_cell.angle_alpha   90.00
_cell.angle_beta   90.00
_cell.angle_gamma   90.00
#
_symmetry.space_group_name_H-M   'P 1'
#
loop_
_entity.id
_entity.type
_entity.pdbx_description
1 polymer ?
#
loop_
_entity_poly.entity_id
_entity_poly.type
_entity_poly.pdbx_seq_one_letter_code
_entity_poly.pdbx_strand_id
1 'polypeptide(L)' 'MSNKDSQKLIDLAKKERGMNSSKEEAMARLVNAGIFNKKGDYSKNYPTLASFSKEK' A
#
# COMPACT_ATOMS: atom_id res chain seq x y z
N MET A 1 6.47 -17.15 4.61
CA MET A 1 6.14 -16.24 5.73
C MET A 1 5.42 -17.06 6.78
N SER A 2 5.79 -16.93 8.06
CA SER A 2 5.09 -17.63 9.13
C SER A 2 3.74 -16.95 9.37
N ASN A 3 2.72 -17.68 9.80
CA ASN A 3 1.37 -17.15 10.04
C ASN A 3 1.39 -15.92 10.98
N LYS A 4 2.39 -15.84 11.88
CA LYS A 4 2.65 -14.69 12.76
C LYS A 4 3.07 -13.42 12.02
N ASP A 5 3.81 -13.53 10.92
CA ASP A 5 4.28 -12.36 10.16
C ASP A 5 3.13 -11.74 9.39
N SER A 6 2.28 -12.58 8.80
CA SER A 6 1.05 -12.15 8.14
C SER A 6 0.10 -11.44 9.12
N GLN A 7 -0.04 -11.95 10.34
CA GLN A 7 -0.89 -11.33 11.36
C GLN A 7 -0.35 -9.96 11.79
N LYS A 8 0.96 -9.83 11.99
CA LYS A 8 1.61 -8.55 12.30
C LYS A 8 1.40 -7.51 11.19
N LEU A 9 1.47 -7.92 9.92
CA LEU A 9 1.20 -7.04 8.78
C LEU A 9 -0.26 -6.55 8.76
N ILE A 10 -1.21 -7.43 9.07
CA ILE A 10 -2.64 -7.07 9.19
C ILE A 10 -2.85 -6.07 10.32
N ASP A 11 -2.24 -6.29 11.48
CA ASP A 11 -2.38 -5.39 12.63
C ASP A 11 -1.72 -4.03 12.37
N LEU A 12 -0.58 -3.99 11.68
CA LEU A 12 0.04 -2.74 11.22
C LEU A 12 -0.89 -2.00 10.26
N ALA A 13 -1.46 -2.69 9.27
CA ALA A 13 -2.36 -2.09 8.30
C ALA A 13 -3.63 -1.52 8.97
N LYS A 14 -4.18 -2.20 9.98
CA LYS A 14 -5.31 -1.68 10.77
C LYS A 14 -4.95 -0.42 11.54
N LYS A 15 -3.75 -0.37 12.14
CA LYS A 15 -3.26 0.80 12.87
C LYS A 15 -3.07 2.01 11.94
N GLU A 16 -2.49 1.80 10.77
CA GLU A 16 -2.29 2.85 9.75
C GLU A 16 -3.61 3.32 9.12
N ARG A 17 -4.59 2.41 8.93
CA ARG A 17 -5.92 2.76 8.40
C ARG A 17 -6.71 3.73 9.30
N GLY A 18 -6.40 3.78 10.59
CA GLY A 18 -6.99 4.72 11.55
C GLY A 18 -6.31 6.09 11.57
N MET A 19 -5.23 6.31 10.81
CA MET A 19 -4.59 7.61 10.75
C MET A 19 -5.37 8.54 9.81
N ASN A 20 -5.79 9.69 10.35
CA ASN A 20 -6.28 10.83 9.56
C ASN A 20 -5.10 11.53 8.85
N SER A 21 -4.44 10.83 7.94
CA SER A 21 -3.45 11.41 7.06
C SER A 21 -4.13 12.09 5.87
N SER A 22 -3.59 13.22 5.46
CA SER A 22 -4.01 13.87 4.21
C SER A 22 -3.78 12.94 3.02
N LYS A 23 -4.51 13.15 1.92
CA LYS A 23 -4.37 12.36 0.69
C LYS A 23 -2.92 12.37 0.18
N GLU A 24 -2.23 13.49 0.34
CA GLU A 24 -0.83 13.68 -0.06
C GLU A 24 0.13 12.86 0.80
N GLU A 25 -0.06 12.84 2.13
CA GLU A 25 0.76 12.02 3.03
C GLU A 25 0.56 10.52 2.80
N ALA A 26 -0.69 10.09 2.57
CA ALA A 26 -0.99 8.70 2.23
C ALA A 26 -0.30 8.31 0.91
N MET A 27 -0.34 9.19 -0.09
CA MET A 27 0.34 8.99 -1.37
C MET A 27 1.86 8.90 -1.20
N ALA A 28 2.46 9.80 -0.42
CA ALA A 28 3.89 9.81 -0.16
C ALA A 28 4.37 8.52 0.52
N ARG A 29 3.58 7.96 1.47
CA ARG A 29 3.88 6.67 2.11
C ARG A 29 3.87 5.52 1.10
N LEU A 30 2.90 5.50 0.19
CA LEU A 30 2.78 4.46 -0.83
C LEU A 30 3.88 4.56 -1.90
N VAL A 31 4.34 5.77 -2.21
CA VAL A 31 5.51 6.00 -3.08
C VAL A 31 6.80 5.58 -2.38
N ASN A 32 6.99 5.94 -1.11
CA ASN A 32 8.16 5.53 -0.32
C ASN A 32 8.22 4.01 -0.10
N ALA A 33 7.07 3.36 0.03
CA ALA A 33 6.98 1.90 0.09
C ALA A 33 7.26 1.21 -1.26
N GLY A 34 7.45 1.98 -2.33
CA GLY A 34 7.70 1.45 -3.68
C GLY A 34 6.47 0.80 -4.32
N ILE A 35 5.28 1.04 -3.78
CA ILE A 35 4.00 0.55 -4.32
C ILE A 35 3.57 1.42 -5.50
N PHE A 36 3.66 2.74 -5.36
CA PHE A 36 3.44 3.71 -6.43
C PHE A 36 4.76 4.32 -6.91
N ASN A 37 4.79 4.73 -8.18
CA ASN A 37 5.81 5.61 -8.71
C ASN A 37 5.46 7.08 -8.35
N LYS A 38 6.40 8.02 -8.55
CA LYS A 38 6.16 9.46 -8.30
C LYS A 38 5.04 10.08 -9.16
N LYS A 39 4.56 9.37 -10.18
CA LYS A 39 3.44 9.77 -11.04
C LYS A 39 2.09 9.22 -10.56
N GLY A 40 2.11 8.36 -9.56
CA GLY A 40 0.92 7.68 -9.01
C GLY A 40 0.51 6.40 -9.72
N ASP A 41 1.32 5.89 -10.64
CA ASP A 41 1.11 4.56 -11.23
C ASP A 41 1.73 3.48 -10.35
N TYR A 42 1.15 2.28 -10.37
CA TYR A 42 1.71 1.13 -9.67
C TYR A 42 3.12 0.80 -10.18
N SER A 43 4.01 0.52 -9.24
CA SER A 43 5.36 0.06 -9.53
C SER A 43 5.31 -1.30 -10.23
N LYS A 44 6.24 -1.53 -11.18
CA LYS A 44 6.34 -2.76 -11.97
C LYS A 44 6.47 -4.03 -11.12
N ASN A 45 6.90 -3.89 -9.86
CA ASN A 45 7.06 -4.97 -8.92
C ASN A 45 5.73 -5.46 -8.31
N TYR A 46 4.62 -4.73 -8.54
CA TYR A 46 3.29 -5.07 -8.03
C TYR A 46 2.23 -5.13 -9.15
N PRO A 47 2.40 -6.01 -10.16
CA PRO A 47 1.50 -6.08 -11.31
C PRO A 47 0.08 -6.53 -10.92
N THR A 48 -0.07 -7.36 -9.89
CA THR A 48 -1.37 -7.83 -9.38
C THR A 48 -2.19 -6.71 -8.75
N LEU A 49 -1.54 -5.77 -8.06
CA LEU A 49 -2.21 -4.57 -7.52
C LEU A 49 -2.67 -3.64 -8.64
N ALA A 50 -1.86 -3.50 -9.69
CA ALA A 50 -2.22 -2.72 -10.87
C ALA A 50 -3.45 -3.28 -11.60
N SER A 51 -3.54 -4.60 -11.75
CA SER A 51 -4.69 -5.27 -12.34
C SER A 51 -5.95 -5.12 -11.49
N PHE A 52 -5.85 -5.36 -10.17
CA PHE A 52 -6.98 -5.21 -9.25
C PHE A 52 -7.54 -3.78 -9.22
N SER A 53 -6.67 -2.77 -9.37
CA SER A 53 -7.09 -1.37 -9.45
C SER A 53 -7.80 -1.00 -10.77
N LYS A 54 -7.63 -1.79 -11.84
CA LYS A 54 -8.27 -1.56 -13.14
C LYS A 54 -9.63 -2.27 -13.26
N GLU A 55 -9.88 -3.30 -12.46
CA GLU A 55 -11.13 -4.06 -12.45
C GLU A 55 -12.27 -3.39 -11.66
N LYS A 56 -12.08 -2.12 -11.24
CA LYS A 56 -13.04 -1.36 -10.44
C LYS A 56 -13.39 -0.04 -11.12
#